data_AF-A0A453A882-F1
#
_entry.id   AF-A0A453A882-F1
#
_cell.length_a   1.000
_cell.length_b   1.000
_cell.length_c   1.000
_cell.angle_alpha   90.00
_cell.angle_beta   90.00
_cell.angle_gamma   90.00
#
_symmetry.space_group_name_H-M   'P 1'
#
loop_
_entity.id
_entity.type
_entity.pdbx_description
1 polymer ?
#
loop_
_entity_poly.entity_id
_entity_poly.type
_entity_poly.pdbx_seq_one_letter_code
_entity_poly.pdbx_strand_id
1 'polypeptide(L)'
;MGDNLMEKVTALSEQLKITGTEVGKKMTAGMSSMSFKMRELFLGQTPADKIVEDATSETLEGPDWAMNLEICDLINAGKVNSVDLVRGVKKRLVLKDARVQFLTLSLLETVTKNCEKVFSEVAAERVLDEMVRLVDDPLTVVNNRNKALMLIEAWGESGEELRYLPVYEETYKVPEELLYHILVA
;
A
#
# COMPACT_ATOMS: atom_id res chain seq x y z
N MET A 1 -42.16 -41.76 -15.88
CA MET A 1 -40.88 -41.73 -15.13
C MET A 1 -39.81 -40.83 -15.78
N GLY A 2 -40.15 -39.94 -16.74
CA GLY A 2 -39.18 -39.15 -17.51
C GLY A 2 -38.95 -37.71 -17.07
N ASP A 3 -39.86 -37.15 -16.26
CA ASP A 3 -39.90 -35.70 -16.01
C ASP A 3 -38.82 -35.22 -15.01
N ASN A 4 -38.34 -36.11 -14.13
CA ASN A 4 -37.31 -35.77 -13.13
C ASN A 4 -35.90 -35.60 -13.74
N LEU A 5 -35.64 -36.22 -14.90
CA LEU A 5 -34.31 -36.21 -15.51
C LEU A 5 -34.05 -34.90 -16.27
N MET A 6 -35.06 -34.38 -16.97
CA MET A 6 -34.95 -33.13 -17.72
C MET A 6 -34.78 -31.92 -16.79
N GLU A 7 -35.45 -31.91 -15.63
CA GLU A 7 -35.26 -30.86 -14.61
C GLU A 7 -33.83 -30.85 -14.06
N LYS A 8 -33.26 -32.03 -13.77
CA LYS A 8 -31.87 -32.15 -13.29
C LYS A 8 -30.85 -31.70 -14.33
N VAL A 9 -31.07 -32.05 -15.60
CA VAL A 9 -30.21 -31.61 -16.71
C VAL A 9 -30.29 -30.10 -16.89
N THR A 10 -31.47 -29.52 -16.74
CA THR A 10 -31.69 -28.07 -16.83
C THR A 10 -30.97 -27.34 -15.68
N ALA A 11 -31.12 -27.81 -14.44
CA ALA A 11 -30.45 -27.24 -13.28
C ALA A 11 -28.90 -27.32 -13.38
N LEU A 12 -28.37 -28.45 -13.86
CA LEU A 12 -26.93 -28.59 -14.12
C LEU A 12 -26.43 -27.62 -15.20
N SER A 13 -27.23 -27.37 -16.23
CA SER A 13 -26.89 -26.43 -17.30
C SER A 13 -26.85 -24.97 -16.82
N GLU A 14 -27.75 -24.60 -15.89
CA GLU A 14 -27.78 -23.27 -15.28
C GLU A 14 -26.60 -23.08 -14.34
N GLN A 15 -26.26 -24.09 -13.54
CA GLN A 15 -25.09 -24.07 -12.65
C GLN A 15 -23.77 -23.95 -13.44
N LEU A 16 -23.64 -24.65 -14.58
CA LEU A 16 -22.49 -24.52 -15.48
C LEU A 16 -22.40 -23.12 -16.11
N LYS A 17 -23.54 -22.50 -16.47
CA LYS A 17 -23.58 -21.11 -16.96
C LYS A 17 -23.15 -20.11 -15.88
N ILE A 18 -23.63 -20.26 -14.65
CA ILE A 18 -23.25 -19.39 -13.53
C ILE A 18 -21.75 -19.53 -13.25
N THR A 19 -21.25 -20.76 -13.14
CA THR A 19 -19.83 -21.03 -12.90
C THR A 19 -18.94 -20.47 -14.01
N GLY A 20 -19.33 -20.63 -15.27
CA GLY A 20 -18.61 -20.07 -16.42
C GLY A 20 -18.56 -18.53 -16.43
N THR A 21 -19.66 -17.88 -16.05
CA THR A 21 -19.70 -16.40 -15.96
C THR A 21 -18.90 -15.86 -14.79
N GLU A 22 -18.84 -16.57 -13.67
CA GLU A 22 -18.06 -16.16 -12.50
C GLU A 22 -16.55 -16.35 -12.69
N VAL A 23 -16.14 -17.44 -13.34
CA VAL A 23 -14.75 -17.64 -13.78
C VAL A 23 -14.34 -16.56 -14.79
N GLY A 24 -15.20 -16.25 -15.77
CA GLY A 24 -14.98 -15.17 -16.73
C GLY A 24 -14.81 -13.79 -16.08
N LYS A 25 -15.62 -13.47 -15.07
CA LYS A 25 -15.48 -12.23 -14.26
C LYS A 25 -14.16 -12.20 -13.48
N LYS A 26 -13.75 -13.31 -12.86
CA LYS A 26 -12.49 -13.41 -12.11
C LYS A 26 -11.26 -13.28 -13.03
N MET A 27 -11.29 -13.90 -14.20
CA MET A 27 -10.23 -13.78 -15.22
C MET A 27 -10.15 -12.35 -15.78
N THR A 28 -11.29 -11.69 -16.00
CA THR A 28 -11.35 -10.29 -16.49
C THR A 28 -10.85 -9.31 -15.43
N ALA A 29 -11.21 -9.50 -14.16
CA ALA A 29 -10.72 -8.71 -13.03
C ALA A 29 -9.20 -8.86 -12.81
N GLY A 30 -8.66 -10.08 -12.99
CA GLY A 30 -7.22 -10.32 -12.95
C GLY A 30 -6.46 -9.60 -14.07
N MET A 31 -7.00 -9.58 -15.28
CA MET A 31 -6.37 -8.92 -16.44
C MET A 31 -6.48 -7.39 -16.39
N SER A 32 -7.58 -6.85 -15.86
CA SER A 32 -7.74 -5.40 -15.66
C SER A 32 -6.81 -4.87 -14.56
N SER A 33 -6.60 -5.63 -13.48
CA SER A 33 -5.63 -5.29 -12.42
C SER A 33 -4.19 -5.25 -12.94
N MET A 34 -3.80 -6.23 -13.76
CA MET A 34 -2.45 -6.27 -14.35
C MET A 34 -2.22 -5.13 -15.35
N SER A 35 -3.24 -4.77 -16.14
CA SER A 35 -3.21 -3.62 -17.04
C SER A 35 -3.11 -2.29 -16.28
N PHE A 36 -3.80 -2.16 -15.13
CA PHE A 36 -3.74 -0.96 -14.30
C PHE A 36 -2.36 -0.79 -13.65
N LYS A 37 -1.81 -1.88 -13.08
CA LYS A 37 -0.47 -1.91 -12.48
C LYS A 37 0.62 -1.65 -13.53
N MET A 38 0.44 -2.12 -14.77
CA MET A 38 1.34 -1.84 -15.88
C MET A 38 1.22 -0.38 -16.35
N ARG A 39 0.01 0.19 -16.42
CA ARG A 39 -0.19 1.60 -16.76
C ARG A 39 0.45 2.54 -15.75
N GLU A 40 0.39 2.21 -14.47
CA GLU A 40 1.03 2.97 -13.39
C GLU A 40 2.56 2.98 -13.50
N LEU A 41 3.16 1.90 -14.03
CA LEU A 41 4.58 1.84 -14.40
C LEU A 41 4.95 2.64 -15.67
N PHE A 42 3.97 2.93 -16.54
CA PHE A 42 4.15 3.69 -17.79
C PHE A 42 3.72 5.16 -17.71
N LEU A 43 3.20 5.61 -16.56
CA LEU A 43 3.13 7.04 -16.27
C LEU A 43 4.58 7.50 -16.06
N GLY A 44 5.08 8.33 -16.99
CA GLY A 44 6.47 8.77 -17.03
C GLY A 44 6.96 9.31 -15.69
N GLN A 45 8.25 9.14 -15.43
CA GLN A 45 8.92 9.58 -14.20
C GLN A 45 8.54 11.04 -13.88
N THR A 46 7.87 11.23 -12.75
CA THR A 46 7.50 12.55 -12.26
C THR A 46 8.70 13.22 -11.60
N PRO A 47 8.74 14.56 -11.48
CA PRO A 47 9.75 15.23 -10.67
C PRO A 47 9.80 14.71 -9.22
N ALA A 48 8.65 14.31 -8.68
CA ALA A 48 8.55 13.72 -7.36
C ALA A 48 9.22 12.34 -7.28
N ASP A 49 9.07 11.49 -8.31
CA ASP A 49 9.73 10.17 -8.34
C ASP A 49 11.24 10.31 -8.18
N LYS A 50 11.87 11.27 -8.88
CA LYS A 50 13.31 11.52 -8.74
C LYS A 50 13.69 11.97 -7.34
N ILE A 51 12.92 12.87 -6.74
CA ILE A 51 13.16 13.33 -5.37
C ILE A 51 13.12 12.16 -4.38
N VAL A 52 12.13 11.26 -4.52
CA VAL A 52 12.04 10.07 -3.66
C VAL A 52 13.18 9.09 -3.95
N GLU A 53 13.54 8.87 -5.22
CA GLU A 53 14.68 8.02 -5.60
C GLU A 53 15.99 8.51 -4.99
N ASP A 54 16.26 9.82 -5.07
CA ASP A 54 17.46 10.44 -4.50
C ASP A 54 17.48 10.28 -2.97
N ALA A 55 16.37 10.58 -2.28
CA ALA A 55 16.24 10.47 -0.82
C ALA A 55 16.26 9.04 -0.28
N THR A 56 16.05 8.05 -1.15
CA THR A 56 15.97 6.63 -0.76
C THR A 56 16.98 5.78 -1.52
N SER A 57 18.03 6.38 -2.08
CA SER A 57 19.03 5.67 -2.87
C SER A 57 19.73 4.58 -2.06
N GLU A 58 19.93 3.42 -2.67
CA GLU A 58 20.68 2.30 -2.11
C GLU A 58 22.16 2.63 -1.85
N THR A 59 22.64 3.78 -2.32
CA THR A 59 24.01 4.26 -2.08
C THR A 59 24.16 5.03 -0.76
N LEU A 60 23.05 5.45 -0.14
CA LEU A 60 23.07 6.17 1.13
C LEU A 60 23.43 5.23 2.28
N GLU A 61 24.24 5.72 3.22
CA GLU A 61 24.60 4.94 4.43
C GLU A 61 23.45 4.89 5.45
N GLY A 62 22.54 5.86 5.40
CA GLY A 62 21.38 5.99 6.27
C GLY A 62 20.47 7.14 5.82
N PRO A 63 19.41 7.47 6.57
CA PRO A 63 18.51 8.57 6.22
C PRO A 63 19.24 9.90 6.14
N ASP A 64 19.11 10.61 5.02
CA ASP A 64 19.56 11.98 4.89
C ASP A 64 18.47 12.91 5.47
N TRP A 65 18.62 13.26 6.74
CA TRP A 65 17.65 14.12 7.43
C TRP A 65 17.55 15.52 6.83
N ALA A 66 18.63 16.04 6.25
CA ALA A 66 18.61 17.35 5.62
C ALA A 66 17.75 17.30 4.35
N MET A 67 17.97 16.30 3.51
CA MET A 67 17.16 16.07 2.31
C MET A 67 15.68 15.79 2.65
N ASN A 68 15.41 14.95 3.66
CA ASN A 68 14.04 14.63 4.06
C ASN A 68 13.28 15.87 4.59
N LEU A 69 13.93 16.75 5.34
CA LEU A 69 13.33 17.99 5.83
C LEU A 69 13.12 19.00 4.69
N GLU A 70 14.08 19.10 3.76
CA GLU A 70 13.90 19.92 2.55
C GLU A 70 12.69 19.44 1.72
N ILE A 71 12.49 18.13 1.60
CA ILE A 71 11.29 17.57 0.96
C ILE A 71 10.02 18.04 1.66
N CYS A 72 10.00 18.07 2.99
CA CYS A 72 8.85 18.56 3.76
C CYS A 72 8.59 20.05 3.46
N ASP A 73 9.63 20.86 3.40
CA ASP A 73 9.52 22.28 3.03
C ASP A 73 8.98 22.47 1.62
N LEU A 74 9.41 21.65 0.66
CA LEU A 74 8.91 21.69 -0.72
C LEU A 74 7.43 21.30 -0.82
N ILE A 75 6.99 20.30 -0.06
CA ILE A 75 5.59 19.89 0.02
C ILE A 75 4.75 21.01 0.64
N ASN A 76 5.18 21.54 1.78
CA ASN A 76 4.47 22.58 2.52
C ASN A 76 4.39 23.90 1.72
N ALA A 77 5.42 24.20 0.92
CA ALA A 77 5.42 25.32 -0.02
C ALA A 77 4.61 25.06 -1.32
N GLY A 78 4.06 23.85 -1.50
CA GLY A 78 3.32 23.48 -2.71
C GLY A 78 4.17 23.36 -3.97
N LYS A 79 5.50 23.29 -3.83
CA LYS A 79 6.46 23.12 -4.94
C LYS A 79 6.56 21.67 -5.40
N VAL A 80 6.27 20.73 -4.49
CA VAL A 80 6.15 19.29 -4.79
C VAL A 80 4.73 18.86 -4.47
N ASN A 81 4.11 18.13 -5.39
CA ASN A 81 2.79 17.55 -5.19
C ASN A 81 2.88 16.37 -4.21
N SER A 82 2.11 16.42 -3.12
CA SER A 82 2.11 15.38 -2.08
C SER A 82 1.60 14.03 -2.58
N VAL A 83 0.64 14.01 -3.49
CA VAL A 83 0.10 12.77 -4.09
C VAL A 83 1.19 12.06 -4.89
N ASP A 84 1.88 12.79 -5.76
CA ASP A 84 2.94 12.23 -6.59
C ASP A 84 4.13 11.74 -5.75
N LEU A 85 4.47 12.47 -4.68
CA LEU A 85 5.48 12.04 -3.73
C LEU A 85 5.10 10.75 -3.01
N VAL A 86 3.85 10.64 -2.53
CA VAL A 86 3.36 9.43 -1.85
C VAL A 86 3.31 8.23 -2.81
N ARG A 87 2.95 8.44 -4.08
CA ARG A 87 3.08 7.40 -5.12
C ARG A 87 4.53 6.97 -5.31
N GLY A 88 5.46 7.92 -5.35
CA GLY A 88 6.90 7.63 -5.39
C GLY A 88 7.36 6.77 -4.21
N VAL A 89 6.96 7.15 -2.98
CA VAL A 89 7.21 6.38 -1.76
C VAL A 89 6.67 4.96 -1.87
N LYS A 90 5.42 4.80 -2.32
CA LYS A 90 4.80 3.48 -2.52
C LYS A 90 5.59 2.63 -3.52
N LYS A 91 6.02 3.20 -4.66
CA LYS A 91 6.84 2.50 -5.66
C LYS A 91 8.15 2.01 -5.04
N ARG A 92 8.82 2.83 -4.22
CA ARG A 92 10.08 2.47 -3.56
C ARG A 92 9.92 1.38 -2.50
N LEU A 93 8.81 1.35 -1.75
CA LEU A 93 8.52 0.27 -0.78
C LEU A 93 8.41 -1.11 -1.43
N VAL A 94 7.90 -1.18 -2.66
CA VAL A 94 7.73 -2.44 -3.41
C VAL A 94 9.07 -3.03 -3.88
N LEU A 95 10.14 -2.24 -3.89
CA LEU A 95 11.47 -2.73 -4.25
C LEU A 95 12.01 -3.66 -3.18
N LYS A 96 12.55 -4.81 -3.59
CA LYS A 96 13.13 -5.82 -2.70
C LYS A 96 14.57 -5.52 -2.28
N ASP A 97 14.90 -4.23 -2.13
CA ASP A 97 16.18 -3.80 -1.59
C ASP A 97 15.98 -3.32 -0.14
N ALA A 98 16.69 -3.95 0.79
CA ALA A 98 16.50 -3.69 2.22
C ALA A 98 16.86 -2.26 2.61
N ARG A 99 17.87 -1.67 1.97
CA ARG A 99 18.29 -0.30 2.28
C ARG A 99 17.27 0.68 1.73
N VAL A 100 16.83 0.51 0.48
CA VAL A 100 15.79 1.35 -0.12
C VAL A 100 14.52 1.33 0.72
N GLN A 101 14.05 0.15 1.13
CA GLN A 101 12.86 0.04 1.98
C GLN A 101 13.02 0.78 3.31
N PHE A 102 14.15 0.62 4.00
CA PHE A 102 14.40 1.30 5.28
C PHE A 102 14.40 2.83 5.14
N LEU A 103 15.10 3.33 4.12
CA LEU A 103 15.17 4.76 3.83
C LEU A 103 13.79 5.31 3.43
N THR A 104 13.02 4.53 2.67
CA THR A 104 11.65 4.88 2.26
C THR A 104 10.71 4.96 3.47
N LEU A 105 10.78 4.00 4.40
CA LEU A 105 10.01 4.03 5.64
C LEU A 105 10.41 5.24 6.52
N SER A 106 11.69 5.61 6.53
CA SER A 106 12.19 6.78 7.27
C SER A 106 11.74 8.10 6.65
N LEU A 107 11.75 8.20 5.31
CA LEU A 107 11.19 9.34 4.59
C LEU A 107 9.69 9.44 4.86
N LEU A 108 8.94 8.35 4.74
CA LEU A 108 7.50 8.28 4.98
C LEU A 108 7.13 8.76 6.39
N GLU A 109 7.86 8.32 7.42
CA GLU A 109 7.70 8.82 8.79
C GLU A 109 7.93 10.34 8.86
N THR A 110 8.97 10.82 8.20
CA THR A 110 9.32 12.25 8.25
C THR A 110 8.24 13.10 7.61
N VAL A 111 7.79 12.74 6.39
CA VAL A 111 6.77 13.53 5.68
C VAL A 111 5.39 13.42 6.33
N THR A 112 5.04 12.29 6.94
CA THR A 112 3.75 12.17 7.66
C THR A 112 3.72 12.98 8.95
N LYS A 113 4.86 13.18 9.62
CA LYS A 113 4.96 14.02 10.84
C LYS A 113 5.05 15.51 10.55
N ASN A 114 5.50 15.92 9.37
CA ASN A 114 5.83 17.32 9.08
C ASN A 114 4.93 17.96 8.00
N CYS A 115 4.08 17.19 7.33
CA CYS A 115 3.21 17.68 6.26
C CYS A 115 1.76 17.21 6.47
N GLU A 116 0.88 18.13 6.88
CA GLU A 116 -0.53 17.84 7.22
C GLU A 116 -1.28 17.07 6.11
N LYS A 117 -1.02 17.40 4.84
CA LYS A 117 -1.71 16.77 3.68
C LYS A 117 -1.26 15.33 3.42
N VAL A 118 -0.06 14.96 3.84
CA VAL A 118 0.54 13.68 3.42
C VAL A 118 -0.20 12.49 4.01
N PHE A 119 -0.72 12.61 5.24
CA PHE A 119 -1.44 11.51 5.86
C PHE A 119 -2.69 11.08 5.08
N SER A 120 -3.48 12.04 4.57
CA SER A 120 -4.63 11.72 3.72
C SER A 120 -4.23 11.06 2.41
N GLU A 121 -3.10 11.44 1.83
CA GLU A 121 -2.61 10.83 0.59
C GLU A 121 -2.10 9.40 0.82
N VAL A 122 -1.45 9.15 1.96
CA VAL A 122 -1.01 7.80 2.38
C VAL A 122 -2.19 6.83 2.43
N ALA A 123 -3.33 7.28 2.95
CA ALA A 123 -4.57 6.51 2.97
C ALA A 123 -5.17 6.35 1.56
N ALA A 124 -5.27 7.44 0.78
CA ALA A 124 -5.84 7.42 -0.56
C ALA A 124 -5.06 6.52 -1.54
N GLU A 125 -3.73 6.54 -1.47
CA GLU A 125 -2.84 5.72 -2.30
C GLU A 125 -2.63 4.29 -1.75
N ARG A 126 -3.28 3.94 -0.63
CA ARG A 126 -3.23 2.61 0.00
C ARG A 126 -1.81 2.15 0.34
N VAL A 127 -0.97 3.06 0.84
CA VAL A 127 0.42 2.77 1.21
C VAL A 127 0.49 1.72 2.33
N LEU A 128 -0.47 1.75 3.25
CA LEU A 128 -0.55 0.81 4.37
C LEU A 128 -0.69 -0.65 3.89
N ASP A 129 -1.36 -0.90 2.76
CA ASP A 129 -1.42 -2.25 2.16
C ASP A 129 -0.02 -2.77 1.78
N GLU A 130 0.84 -1.91 1.23
CA GLU A 130 2.22 -2.30 0.89
C GLU A 130 3.08 -2.50 2.14
N MET A 131 2.85 -1.72 3.20
CA MET A 131 3.53 -1.89 4.49
C MET A 131 3.15 -3.22 5.16
N VAL A 132 1.87 -3.59 5.15
CA VAL A 132 1.41 -4.90 5.65
C VAL A 132 2.06 -6.03 4.86
N ARG A 133 2.11 -5.94 3.52
CA ARG A 133 2.83 -6.93 2.71
C ARG A 133 4.31 -7.00 3.02
N LEU A 134 4.95 -5.87 3.30
CA LEU A 134 6.36 -5.82 3.70
C LEU A 134 6.57 -6.54 5.05
N VAL A 135 5.66 -6.35 6.01
CA VAL A 135 5.70 -7.01 7.32
C VAL A 135 5.51 -8.53 7.18
N ASP A 136 4.51 -8.93 6.39
CA ASP A 136 4.14 -10.33 6.16
C ASP A 136 5.16 -11.12 5.32
N ASP A 137 6.00 -10.45 4.51
CA ASP A 137 7.02 -11.13 3.72
C ASP A 137 8.12 -11.69 4.64
N PRO A 138 8.30 -13.02 4.72
CA PRO A 138 9.31 -13.64 5.58
C PRO A 138 10.74 -13.29 5.16
N LEU A 139 10.94 -12.86 3.91
CA LEU A 139 12.25 -12.44 3.38
C LEU A 139 12.61 -11.00 3.75
N THR A 140 11.66 -10.21 4.26
CA THR A 140 11.94 -8.85 4.73
C THR A 140 12.91 -8.86 5.90
N VAL A 141 13.92 -8.00 5.82
CA VAL A 141 14.91 -7.80 6.89
C VAL A 141 14.22 -7.33 8.17
N VAL A 142 14.60 -7.93 9.30
CA VAL A 142 13.99 -7.68 10.62
C VAL A 142 13.88 -6.19 10.96
N ASN A 143 14.92 -5.41 10.69
CA ASN A 143 14.91 -3.96 10.96
C ASN A 143 13.82 -3.23 10.17
N ASN A 144 13.58 -3.61 8.91
CA ASN A 144 12.55 -3.00 8.08
C ASN A 144 11.16 -3.39 8.55
N ARG A 145 10.97 -4.68 8.88
CA ARG A 145 9.72 -5.19 9.45
C ARG A 145 9.38 -4.44 10.73
N ASN A 146 10.32 -4.32 11.66
CA ASN A 146 10.13 -3.61 12.92
C ASN A 146 9.83 -2.13 12.68
N LYS A 147 10.53 -1.47 11.76
CA LYS A 147 10.29 -0.07 11.43
C LYS A 147 8.88 0.15 10.86
N ALA A 148 8.43 -0.74 9.97
CA ALA A 148 7.07 -0.67 9.43
C ALA A 148 6.02 -0.90 10.52
N LEU A 149 6.17 -1.93 11.35
CA LEU A 149 5.28 -2.21 12.48
C LEU A 149 5.15 -1.01 13.43
N MET A 150 6.26 -0.41 13.84
CA MET A 150 6.26 0.78 14.70
C MET A 150 5.47 1.95 14.10
N LEU A 151 5.55 2.16 12.77
CA LEU A 151 4.79 3.22 12.11
C LEU A 151 3.29 2.90 12.06
N ILE A 152 2.94 1.64 11.77
CA ILE A 152 1.54 1.19 11.75
C ILE A 152 0.91 1.34 13.15
N GLU A 153 1.63 0.91 14.19
CA GLU A 153 1.22 1.05 15.59
C GLU A 153 1.03 2.52 15.97
N ALA A 154 2.03 3.37 15.68
CA ALA A 154 1.96 4.80 15.96
C ALA A 154 0.75 5.48 15.29
N TRP A 155 0.41 5.09 14.07
CA TRP A 155 -0.78 5.59 13.39
C TRP A 155 -2.07 5.07 14.04
N GLY A 156 -2.12 3.80 14.43
CA GLY A 156 -3.28 3.21 15.12
C GLY A 156 -3.58 3.87 16.47
N GLU A 157 -2.54 4.17 17.25
CA GLU A 157 -2.65 4.87 18.55
C GLU A 157 -3.02 6.34 18.40
N SER A 158 -2.65 6.98 17.29
CA SER A 158 -3.01 8.37 16.96
C SER A 158 -4.48 8.53 16.55
N GLY A 159 -5.34 7.55 16.86
CA GLY A 159 -6.73 7.43 16.42
C GLY A 159 -7.63 8.63 16.67
N GLU A 160 -7.22 9.65 17.43
CA GLU A 160 -7.92 10.93 17.49
C GLU A 160 -7.78 11.78 16.22
N GLU A 161 -6.59 11.79 15.62
CA GLU A 161 -6.30 12.48 14.35
C GLU A 161 -6.90 11.72 13.18
N LEU A 162 -7.09 10.40 13.25
CA LEU A 162 -7.50 9.58 12.08
C LEU A 162 -9.01 9.42 11.87
N ARG A 163 -9.82 10.00 12.77
CA ARG A 163 -11.30 9.95 12.74
C ARG A 163 -11.93 10.65 11.52
N TYR A 164 -11.16 11.36 10.69
CA TYR A 164 -11.67 11.99 9.46
C TYR A 164 -11.54 11.12 8.19
N LEU A 165 -10.93 9.94 8.28
CA LEU A 165 -10.77 9.02 7.15
C LEU A 165 -11.67 7.79 7.36
N PRO A 166 -12.87 7.73 6.75
CA PRO A 166 -13.79 6.60 6.86
C PRO A 166 -13.13 5.25 6.49
N VAL A 167 -12.19 5.28 5.54
CA VAL A 167 -11.40 4.13 5.11
C VAL A 167 -10.46 3.62 6.20
N TYR A 168 -9.93 4.49 7.08
CA TYR A 168 -9.04 4.06 8.17
C TYR A 168 -9.83 3.28 9.23
N GLU A 169 -11.00 3.78 9.62
CA GLU A 169 -11.84 3.11 10.61
C GLU A 169 -12.45 1.79 10.09
N GLU A 170 -12.76 1.69 8.80
CA GLU A 170 -13.30 0.46 8.20
C GLU A 170 -12.23 -0.56 7.74
N THR A 171 -11.04 -0.11 7.34
CA THR A 171 -10.00 -0.99 6.73
C THR A 171 -8.85 -1.31 7.69
N TYR A 172 -8.53 -0.40 8.62
CA TYR A 172 -7.30 -0.46 9.44
C TYR A 172 -7.54 -0.27 10.92
N LYS A 173 -8.80 -0.25 11.38
CA LYS A 173 -9.14 -0.60 12.76
C LYS A 173 -8.87 -2.09 12.92
N VAL A 174 -7.58 -2.42 13.00
CA VAL A 174 -7.11 -3.77 13.28
C VAL A 174 -7.71 -4.11 14.64
N PRO A 175 -8.62 -5.10 14.74
CA PRO A 175 -9.08 -5.57 16.04
C PRO A 175 -7.84 -5.90 16.87
N GLU A 176 -7.81 -5.56 18.16
CA GLU A 176 -6.69 -5.92 19.06
C GLU A 176 -6.28 -7.40 18.90
N GLU A 177 -7.23 -8.27 18.51
CA GLU A 177 -7.06 -9.69 18.18
C GLU A 177 -6.12 -9.96 16.99
N LEU A 178 -6.12 -9.14 15.93
CA LEU A 178 -5.22 -9.29 14.78
C LEU A 178 -3.81 -8.76 15.07
N LEU A 179 -3.70 -7.69 15.88
CA LEU A 179 -2.42 -7.26 16.45
C LEU A 179 -1.82 -8.38 17.31
N TYR A 180 -2.64 -9.05 18.12
CA TYR A 180 -2.21 -10.19 18.93
C TYR A 180 -1.74 -11.38 18.08
N HIS A 181 -2.39 -11.66 16.95
CA HIS A 181 -1.96 -12.72 16.03
C HIS A 181 -0.64 -12.42 15.30
N ILE A 182 -0.35 -11.15 14.99
CA ILE A 182 0.94 -10.73 14.40
C ILE A 182 2.05 -10.71 15.46
N LEU A 183 1.73 -10.40 16.72
CA LEU A 183 2.70 -10.31 17.82
C LEU A 183 3.04 -11.65 18.48
N VAL A 184 2.23 -12.71 18.27
CA VAL A 184 2.38 -14.01 18.95
C VAL A 184 2.72 -15.17 17.99
N ALA A 185 2.93 -14.91 16.70
CA ALA A 185 3.43 -15.87 15.71
C ALA A 185 4.93 -15.65 15.42
#